data_AF-A0A1J4QAQ3-F1
#
_entry.id   AF-A0A1J4QAQ3-F1
#
_cell.length_a   1.000
_cell.length_b   1.000
_cell.length_c   1.000
_cell.angle_alpha   90.00
_cell.angle_beta   90.00
_cell.angle_gamma   90.00
#
_symmetry.space_group_name_H-M   'P 1'
#
loop_
_entity.id
_entity.type
_entity.pdbx_description
1 polymer ?
#
loop_
_entity_poly.entity_id
_entity_poly.type
_entity_poly.pdbx_seq_one_letter_code
_entity_poly.pdbx_strand_id
1 'polypeptide(L)'
;MGAVLPLERRPLRNSFAALRDLLAVGVPGDDTAALRDPRLPPAVWPGVLAREVAATARWSARRTLALAGREPAARAGWHGRGRVLALLPAHGHMVHLLRRAAPFAVCGVPVRVAGHDRQRAAIASAVSRTARLLRLPDDALRPAAAPAAEAVAALTADDLVVVTGHPATAEKVRAATRATVLGATGGCVVLAGPDGERLAAAAAALGSHRHPGSCTRLGGVWGTGPAGAAPWRRDGTGVAPGEVVTQAHPSAVLRLTGSLDEPPGEIAGYTALPCDADGALGTLVGFGRDPWQGWPGDFLV
;
A
#
# COMPACT_ATOMS: atom_id res chain seq x y z
N MET A 1 9.96 14.50 -4.35
CA MET A 1 8.94 14.06 -5.34
C MET A 1 8.94 12.55 -5.39
N GLY A 2 7.80 11.88 -5.13
CA GLY A 2 7.71 10.42 -5.27
C GLY A 2 7.90 10.00 -6.72
N ALA A 3 8.67 8.95 -6.96
CA ALA A 3 8.95 8.45 -8.30
C ALA A 3 7.68 7.79 -8.88
N VAL A 4 7.12 8.38 -9.94
CA VAL A 4 6.14 7.70 -10.79
C VAL A 4 6.89 6.66 -11.61
N LEU A 5 6.73 5.37 -11.31
CA LEU A 5 7.28 4.32 -12.18
C LEU A 5 6.31 4.08 -13.36
N PRO A 6 6.77 4.21 -14.60
CA PRO A 6 5.95 3.96 -15.78
C PRO A 6 5.74 2.45 -15.99
N LEU A 7 4.72 1.83 -15.38
CA LEU A 7 4.37 0.43 -15.65
C LEU A 7 3.63 0.29 -16.99
N GLU A 8 4.33 0.12 -18.10
CA GLU A 8 3.74 0.17 -19.47
C GLU A 8 2.78 -0.98 -19.84
N ARG A 9 2.45 -1.86 -18.88
CA ARG A 9 1.61 -3.02 -19.11
C ARG A 9 0.16 -2.80 -18.66
N ARG A 10 -0.76 -3.31 -19.46
CA ARG A 10 -2.19 -3.39 -19.11
C ARG A 10 -2.48 -4.62 -18.25
N PRO A 11 -3.50 -4.57 -17.38
CA PRO A 11 -3.97 -5.76 -16.69
C PRO A 11 -4.37 -6.87 -17.67
N LEU A 12 -4.02 -8.11 -17.33
CA LEU A 12 -4.41 -9.33 -18.04
C LEU A 12 -5.93 -9.50 -17.97
N ARG A 13 -6.55 -9.86 -19.09
CA ARG A 13 -8.01 -9.98 -19.22
C ARG A 13 -8.61 -10.94 -18.18
N ASN A 14 -8.00 -12.11 -17.99
CA ASN A 14 -8.49 -13.12 -17.04
C ASN A 14 -8.38 -12.64 -15.59
N SER A 15 -7.31 -11.94 -15.23
CA SER A 15 -7.12 -11.40 -13.89
C SER A 15 -8.06 -10.24 -13.60
N PHE A 16 -8.32 -9.38 -14.60
CA PHE A 16 -9.32 -8.34 -14.47
C PHE A 16 -10.74 -8.92 -14.30
N ALA A 17 -11.08 -9.97 -15.06
CA ALA A 17 -12.33 -10.69 -14.88
C ALA A 17 -12.43 -11.33 -13.48
N ALA A 18 -11.35 -11.94 -12.98
CA ALA A 18 -11.31 -12.52 -11.64
C ALA A 18 -11.55 -11.47 -10.55
N LEU A 19 -10.91 -10.30 -10.64
CA LEU A 19 -11.15 -9.18 -9.73
C LEU A 19 -12.61 -8.74 -9.74
N ARG A 20 -13.23 -8.62 -10.91
CA ARG A 20 -14.66 -8.29 -11.03
C ARG A 20 -15.54 -9.37 -10.40
N ASP A 21 -15.25 -10.64 -10.65
CA ASP A 21 -16.00 -11.76 -10.09
C ASP A 21 -15.92 -11.72 -8.55
N LEU A 22 -14.72 -11.53 -7.97
CA LEU A 22 -14.52 -11.41 -6.52
C LEU A 22 -15.26 -10.21 -5.90
N LEU A 23 -15.45 -9.12 -6.64
CA LEU A 23 -16.28 -8.00 -6.18
C LEU A 23 -17.77 -8.33 -6.16
N ALA A 24 -18.22 -9.11 -7.14
CA ALA A 24 -19.63 -9.48 -7.26
C ALA A 24 -20.02 -10.57 -6.25
N VAL A 25 -19.18 -11.57 -6.05
CA VAL A 25 -19.50 -12.76 -5.24
C VAL A 25 -18.80 -12.82 -3.89
N GLY A 26 -17.80 -11.97 -3.67
CA GLY A 26 -16.92 -12.01 -2.50
C GLY A 26 -15.77 -13.01 -2.64
N VAL A 27 -14.86 -13.01 -1.67
CA VAL A 27 -13.78 -14.00 -1.60
C VAL A 27 -14.31 -15.28 -0.95
N PRO A 28 -14.03 -16.48 -1.48
CA PRO A 28 -14.44 -17.74 -0.87
C PRO A 28 -14.05 -17.85 0.62
N GLY A 29 -14.92 -18.45 1.43
CA GLY A 29 -14.75 -18.55 2.88
C GLY A 29 -13.46 -19.25 3.31
N ASP A 30 -13.11 -20.36 2.66
CA ASP A 30 -11.88 -21.11 2.94
C ASP A 30 -10.61 -20.30 2.67
N ASP A 31 -10.62 -19.52 1.59
CA ASP A 31 -9.50 -18.63 1.28
C ASP A 31 -9.46 -17.43 2.23
N THR A 32 -10.62 -16.89 2.61
CA THR A 32 -10.73 -15.84 3.62
C THR A 32 -10.13 -16.32 4.95
N ALA A 33 -10.48 -17.51 5.42
CA ALA A 33 -9.94 -18.08 6.66
C ALA A 33 -8.43 -18.35 6.58
N ALA A 34 -7.95 -18.94 5.49
CA ALA A 34 -6.55 -19.33 5.34
C ALA A 34 -5.59 -18.14 5.10
N LEU A 35 -6.10 -17.05 4.53
CA LEU A 35 -5.32 -15.82 4.28
C LEU A 35 -5.32 -14.86 5.46
N ARG A 36 -6.07 -15.20 6.52
CA ARG A 36 -6.27 -14.33 7.68
C ARG A 36 -4.97 -13.95 8.35
N ASP A 37 -4.82 -12.66 8.61
CA ASP A 37 -3.83 -12.20 9.56
C ASP A 37 -4.26 -12.57 10.98
N PRO A 38 -3.52 -13.41 11.70
CA PRO A 38 -3.93 -13.90 13.02
C PRO A 38 -4.06 -12.78 14.06
N ARG A 39 -3.48 -11.60 13.81
CA ARG A 39 -3.55 -10.44 14.70
C ARG A 39 -4.90 -9.74 14.61
N LEU A 40 -5.60 -9.84 13.48
CA LEU A 40 -6.90 -9.22 13.31
C LEU A 40 -8.02 -10.17 13.81
N PRO A 41 -9.08 -9.62 14.45
CA PRO A 41 -10.26 -10.40 14.79
C PRO A 41 -10.84 -11.13 13.56
N PRO A 42 -11.27 -12.39 13.69
CA PRO A 42 -11.83 -13.14 12.56
C PRO A 42 -12.99 -12.42 11.86
N ALA A 43 -13.86 -11.76 12.63
CA ALA A 43 -15.04 -11.07 12.12
C ALA A 43 -14.73 -9.86 11.21
N VAL A 44 -13.58 -9.19 11.40
CA VAL A 44 -13.23 -8.01 10.58
C VAL A 44 -12.53 -8.38 9.28
N TRP A 45 -11.97 -9.60 9.20
CA TRP A 45 -11.13 -10.01 8.09
C TRP A 45 -11.84 -10.06 6.73
N PRO A 46 -13.10 -10.53 6.61
CA PRO A 46 -13.83 -10.47 5.34
C PRO A 46 -13.92 -9.05 4.77
N GLY A 47 -14.23 -8.06 5.63
CA GLY A 47 -14.32 -6.65 5.23
C GLY A 47 -12.97 -6.07 4.81
N VAL A 48 -11.88 -6.43 5.51
CA VAL A 48 -10.51 -6.04 5.12
C VAL A 48 -10.20 -6.58 3.73
N LEU A 49 -10.45 -7.87 3.49
CA LEU A 49 -10.12 -8.50 2.23
C LEU A 49 -10.95 -7.96 1.06
N ALA A 50 -12.25 -7.76 1.26
CA ALA A 50 -13.14 -7.15 0.27
C ALA A 50 -12.64 -5.74 -0.12
N ARG A 51 -12.23 -4.93 0.86
CA ARG A 51 -11.68 -3.60 0.62
C ARG A 51 -10.37 -3.65 -0.18
N GLU A 52 -9.46 -4.57 0.13
CA GLU A 52 -8.20 -4.71 -0.62
C GLU A 52 -8.44 -5.17 -2.07
N VAL A 53 -9.36 -6.12 -2.28
CA VAL A 53 -9.77 -6.56 -3.63
C VAL A 53 -10.39 -5.40 -4.42
N ALA A 54 -11.27 -4.61 -3.79
CA ALA A 54 -11.85 -3.42 -4.41
C ALA A 54 -10.80 -2.37 -4.79
N ALA A 55 -9.80 -2.17 -3.93
CA ALA A 55 -8.69 -1.28 -4.24
C ALA A 55 -7.87 -1.77 -5.45
N THR A 56 -7.53 -3.06 -5.49
CA THR A 56 -6.82 -3.66 -6.63
C THR A 56 -7.64 -3.58 -7.92
N ALA A 57 -8.94 -3.88 -7.87
CA ALA A 57 -9.83 -3.81 -9.03
C ALA A 57 -9.97 -2.37 -9.57
N ARG A 58 -10.21 -1.39 -8.68
CA ARG A 58 -10.27 0.03 -9.04
C ARG A 58 -8.96 0.51 -9.65
N TRP A 59 -7.84 0.05 -9.13
CA TRP A 59 -6.54 0.33 -9.73
C TRP A 59 -6.41 -0.26 -11.15
N SER A 60 -6.72 -1.55 -11.34
CA SER A 60 -6.64 -2.18 -12.66
C SER A 60 -7.53 -1.49 -13.70
N ALA A 61 -8.73 -1.05 -13.29
CA ALA A 61 -9.61 -0.27 -14.16
C ALA A 61 -8.98 1.07 -14.56
N ARG A 62 -8.46 1.84 -13.59
CA ARG A 62 -7.76 3.12 -13.86
C ARG A 62 -6.55 2.93 -14.76
N ARG A 63 -5.76 1.86 -14.55
CA ARG A 63 -4.59 1.56 -15.39
C ARG A 63 -4.98 1.30 -16.84
N THR A 64 -6.07 0.56 -17.05
CA THR A 64 -6.60 0.29 -18.39
C THR A 64 -6.99 1.59 -19.10
N LEU A 65 -7.63 2.52 -18.38
CA LEU A 65 -8.01 3.83 -18.91
C LEU A 65 -6.79 4.74 -19.16
N ALA A 66 -5.81 4.77 -18.25
CA ALA A 66 -4.63 5.63 -18.36
C ALA A 66 -3.70 5.26 -19.52
N LEU A 67 -3.69 3.99 -19.94
CA LEU A 67 -2.93 3.49 -21.08
C LEU A 67 -3.69 3.59 -22.42
N ALA A 68 -4.94 4.09 -22.42
CA ALA A 68 -5.63 4.45 -23.65
C ALA A 68 -5.17 5.86 -24.06
N GLY A 69 -4.25 5.96 -25.02
CA GLY A 69 -3.88 7.23 -25.66
C GLY A 69 -2.59 7.91 -25.19
N ARG A 70 -1.59 7.15 -24.71
CA ARG A 70 -0.26 7.72 -24.38
C ARG A 70 0.85 7.04 -25.18
N GLU A 71 1.68 7.84 -25.82
CA GLU A 71 2.97 7.42 -26.39
C GLU A 71 3.99 7.14 -25.26
N PRO A 72 4.90 6.16 -25.41
CA PRO A 72 5.98 5.94 -24.46
C PRO A 72 6.97 7.09 -24.51
N ALA A 73 6.97 7.96 -23.50
CA ALA A 73 8.04 8.94 -23.34
C ALA A 73 9.34 8.22 -22.96
N ALA A 74 10.49 8.70 -23.45
CA ALA A 74 11.79 8.31 -22.95
C ALA A 74 11.86 8.61 -21.44
N ARG A 75 12.07 7.60 -20.61
CA ARG A 75 11.97 7.73 -19.14
C ARG A 75 13.16 7.09 -18.45
N ALA A 76 13.69 7.84 -17.48
CA ALA A 76 14.63 7.32 -16.51
C ALA A 76 13.90 6.43 -15.48
N GLY A 77 14.51 5.31 -15.09
CA GLY A 77 13.99 4.38 -14.07
C GLY A 77 13.30 3.14 -14.63
N TRP A 78 12.83 2.26 -13.73
CA TRP A 78 12.19 1.00 -14.08
C TRP A 78 10.87 1.19 -14.85
N HIS A 79 10.72 0.46 -15.96
CA HIS A 79 9.58 0.60 -16.89
C HIS A 79 8.90 -0.73 -17.27
N GLY A 80 8.97 -1.75 -16.40
CA GLY A 80 8.19 -2.98 -16.60
C GLY A 80 8.79 -4.04 -17.54
N ARG A 81 10.09 -3.94 -17.86
CA ARG A 81 10.81 -4.96 -18.68
C ARG A 81 11.48 -6.07 -17.86
N GLY A 82 11.99 -5.79 -16.65
CA GLY A 82 12.50 -6.83 -15.75
C GLY A 82 11.43 -7.46 -14.87
N ARG A 83 11.86 -8.09 -13.78
CA ARG A 83 10.99 -8.72 -12.77
C ARG A 83 10.85 -7.84 -11.52
N VAL A 84 9.88 -8.17 -10.69
CA VAL A 84 9.65 -7.52 -9.39
C VAL A 84 9.98 -8.50 -8.26
N LEU A 85 10.75 -8.06 -7.29
CA LEU A 85 10.86 -8.71 -5.98
C LEU A 85 10.07 -7.91 -4.95
N ALA A 86 8.98 -8.47 -4.43
CA ALA A 86 8.24 -7.88 -3.31
C ALA A 86 8.74 -8.47 -1.98
N LEU A 87 9.28 -7.62 -1.11
CA LEU A 87 9.68 -7.97 0.24
C LEU A 87 8.57 -7.60 1.22
N LEU A 88 7.96 -8.62 1.82
CA LEU A 88 6.85 -8.46 2.75
C LEU A 88 7.35 -8.34 4.21
N PRO A 89 6.61 -7.61 5.08
CA PRO A 89 6.89 -7.60 6.50
C PRO A 89 6.50 -8.95 7.13
N ALA A 90 6.79 -9.11 8.42
CA ALA A 90 6.56 -10.37 9.15
C ALA A 90 5.07 -10.73 9.38
N HIS A 91 4.15 -9.97 8.80
CA HIS A 91 2.71 -10.10 9.02
C HIS A 91 1.92 -9.46 7.86
N GLY A 92 0.59 -9.58 7.88
CA GLY A 92 -0.28 -8.91 6.90
C GLY A 92 -0.06 -9.38 5.47
N HIS A 93 0.46 -10.60 5.27
CA HIS A 93 0.98 -11.04 3.98
C HIS A 93 -0.01 -10.87 2.85
N MET A 94 -1.28 -11.25 3.03
CA MET A 94 -2.31 -11.09 1.99
C MET A 94 -2.57 -9.61 1.64
N VAL A 95 -2.71 -8.76 2.66
CA VAL A 95 -2.90 -7.32 2.46
C VAL A 95 -1.72 -6.74 1.69
N HIS A 96 -0.49 -7.05 2.11
CA HIS A 96 0.71 -6.55 1.44
C HIS A 96 0.92 -7.17 0.05
N LEU A 97 0.52 -8.42 -0.19
CA LEU A 97 0.53 -9.02 -1.52
C LEU A 97 -0.39 -8.25 -2.46
N LEU A 98 -1.67 -8.10 -2.09
CA LEU A 98 -2.64 -7.30 -2.87
C LEU A 98 -2.16 -5.87 -3.07
N ARG A 99 -1.48 -5.31 -2.04
CA ARG A 99 -1.02 -3.93 -2.04
C ARG A 99 0.39 -3.69 -2.56
N ARG A 100 1.19 -4.67 -2.94
CA ARG A 100 2.62 -4.44 -3.27
C ARG A 100 3.14 -5.37 -4.35
N ALA A 101 2.50 -6.52 -4.56
CA ALA A 101 2.90 -7.53 -5.53
C ALA A 101 1.85 -7.70 -6.64
N ALA A 102 0.57 -7.89 -6.27
CA ALA A 102 -0.50 -8.21 -7.20
C ALA A 102 -0.63 -7.21 -8.36
N PRO A 103 -0.50 -5.89 -8.19
CA PRO A 103 -0.63 -4.93 -9.28
C PRO A 103 0.38 -5.15 -10.42
N PHE A 104 1.59 -5.62 -10.10
CA PHE A 104 2.57 -5.99 -11.12
C PHE A 104 2.21 -7.31 -11.80
N ALA A 105 1.83 -8.32 -11.00
CA ALA A 105 1.50 -9.65 -11.49
C ALA A 105 0.24 -9.67 -12.38
N VAL A 106 -0.80 -8.92 -12.01
CA VAL A 106 -2.01 -8.78 -12.85
C VAL A 106 -1.71 -8.07 -14.16
N CYS A 107 -0.62 -7.29 -14.25
CA CYS A 107 -0.13 -6.70 -15.50
C CYS A 107 0.87 -7.60 -16.24
N GLY A 108 1.01 -8.87 -15.83
CA GLY A 108 1.89 -9.84 -16.47
C GLY A 108 3.38 -9.54 -16.27
N VAL A 109 3.76 -8.77 -15.26
CA VAL A 109 5.16 -8.66 -14.85
C VAL A 109 5.49 -9.84 -13.91
N PRO A 110 6.58 -10.58 -14.14
CA PRO A 110 6.96 -11.65 -13.23
C PRO A 110 7.29 -11.12 -11.84
N VAL A 111 6.57 -11.60 -10.83
CA VAL A 111 6.77 -11.22 -9.43
C VAL A 111 7.29 -12.40 -8.62
N ARG A 112 8.34 -12.14 -7.84
CA ARG A 112 8.80 -13.01 -6.77
C ARG A 112 8.52 -12.35 -5.43
N VAL A 113 8.14 -13.15 -4.45
CA VAL A 113 7.77 -12.66 -3.12
C VAL A 113 8.66 -13.31 -2.09
N ALA A 114 9.34 -12.49 -1.29
CA ALA A 114 10.15 -12.94 -0.18
C ALA A 114 9.81 -12.16 1.09
N GLY A 115 10.33 -12.62 2.22
CA GLY A 115 10.17 -11.97 3.51
C GLY A 115 11.09 -12.64 4.51
N HIS A 116 10.76 -12.56 5.79
CA HIS A 116 11.55 -13.20 6.83
C HIS A 116 11.58 -14.73 6.65
N ASP A 117 12.74 -15.37 6.82
CA ASP A 117 12.89 -16.81 6.56
C ASP A 117 11.90 -17.70 7.34
N ARG A 118 11.64 -17.35 8.61
CA ARG A 118 10.63 -18.04 9.45
C ARG A 118 9.20 -17.97 8.91
N GLN A 119 8.92 -17.08 7.96
CA GLN A 119 7.60 -16.89 7.34
C GLN A 119 7.50 -17.48 5.93
N ARG A 120 8.54 -18.15 5.41
CA ARG A 120 8.57 -18.64 4.02
C ARG A 120 7.37 -19.51 3.64
N ALA A 121 6.97 -20.44 4.51
CA ALA A 121 5.81 -21.31 4.27
C ALA A 121 4.49 -20.52 4.24
N ALA A 122 4.31 -19.59 5.18
CA ALA A 122 3.13 -18.73 5.23
C ALA A 122 3.04 -17.81 4.01
N ILE A 123 4.18 -17.25 3.56
CA ILE A 123 4.28 -16.44 2.35
C ILE A 123 3.97 -17.28 1.11
N ALA A 124 4.53 -18.48 0.99
CA ALA A 124 4.26 -19.37 -0.13
C ALA A 124 2.78 -19.75 -0.24
N SER A 125 2.13 -20.06 0.90
CA SER A 125 0.69 -20.32 0.96
C SER A 125 -0.12 -19.09 0.51
N ALA A 126 0.19 -17.91 1.05
CA ALA A 126 -0.49 -16.67 0.68
C ALA A 126 -0.31 -16.33 -0.81
N VAL A 127 0.89 -16.50 -1.34
CA VAL A 127 1.19 -16.30 -2.77
C VAL A 127 0.37 -17.24 -3.65
N SER A 128 0.39 -18.54 -3.36
CA SER A 128 -0.32 -19.55 -4.16
C SER A 128 -1.83 -19.28 -4.19
N ARG A 129 -2.43 -18.98 -3.02
CA ARG A 129 -3.85 -18.63 -2.92
C ARG A 129 -4.17 -17.33 -3.64
N THR A 130 -3.34 -16.29 -3.50
CA THR A 130 -3.51 -15.01 -4.22
C THR A 130 -3.46 -15.23 -5.73
N ALA A 131 -2.49 -16.00 -6.22
CA ALA A 131 -2.35 -16.29 -7.65
C ALA A 131 -3.59 -16.99 -8.21
N ARG A 132 -4.11 -17.98 -7.48
CA ARG A 132 -5.34 -18.68 -7.85
C ARG A 132 -6.56 -17.75 -7.83
N LEU A 133 -6.75 -16.97 -6.76
CA LEU A 133 -7.87 -16.02 -6.63
C LEU A 133 -7.91 -15.02 -7.77
N LEU A 134 -6.75 -14.53 -8.19
CA LEU A 134 -6.61 -13.56 -9.27
C LEU A 134 -6.45 -14.20 -10.65
N ARG A 135 -6.61 -15.53 -10.77
CA ARG A 135 -6.44 -16.33 -12.00
C ARG A 135 -5.17 -15.93 -12.77
N LEU A 136 -4.06 -15.78 -12.04
CA LEU A 136 -2.77 -15.39 -12.61
C LEU A 136 -2.15 -16.57 -13.37
N PRO A 137 -1.39 -16.31 -14.45
CA PRO A 137 -0.50 -17.32 -15.04
C PRO A 137 0.49 -17.88 -14.01
N ASP A 138 0.88 -19.14 -14.17
CA ASP A 138 1.67 -19.89 -13.19
C ASP A 138 3.01 -19.23 -12.81
N ASP A 139 3.59 -18.40 -13.67
CA ASP A 139 4.88 -17.73 -13.46
C ASP A 139 4.77 -16.26 -13.01
N ALA A 140 3.58 -15.68 -13.09
CA ALA A 140 3.34 -14.27 -12.82
C ALA A 140 3.53 -13.87 -11.35
N LEU A 141 3.20 -14.76 -10.40
CA LEU A 141 3.38 -14.52 -8.97
C LEU A 141 3.85 -15.80 -8.27
N ARG A 142 5.10 -15.81 -7.79
CA ARG A 142 5.68 -16.98 -7.08
C ARG A 142 6.38 -16.58 -5.79
N PRO A 143 6.44 -17.45 -4.77
CA PRO A 143 7.40 -17.25 -3.69
C PRO A 143 8.82 -17.30 -4.25
N ALA A 144 9.74 -16.57 -3.62
CA ALA A 144 11.16 -16.69 -3.92
C ALA A 144 11.66 -18.08 -3.49
N ALA A 145 12.47 -18.70 -4.35
CA ALA A 145 13.11 -19.99 -4.04
C ALA A 145 14.26 -19.82 -3.04
N ALA A 146 14.98 -18.69 -3.13
CA ALA A 146 16.08 -18.34 -2.24
C ALA A 146 15.61 -17.48 -1.04
N PRO A 147 16.39 -17.44 0.06
CA PRO A 147 16.23 -16.44 1.12
C PRO A 147 16.21 -15.00 0.57
N ALA A 148 15.60 -14.07 1.33
CA ALA A 148 15.39 -12.71 0.84
C ALA A 148 16.69 -11.98 0.46
N ALA A 149 17.77 -12.17 1.24
CA ALA A 149 19.06 -11.52 0.97
C ALA A 149 19.68 -12.00 -0.36
N GLU A 150 19.68 -13.31 -0.60
CA GLU A 150 20.16 -13.90 -1.85
C GLU A 150 19.28 -13.49 -3.03
N ALA A 151 17.96 -13.48 -2.84
CA ALA A 151 17.02 -13.04 -3.86
C ALA A 151 17.25 -11.57 -4.27
N VAL A 152 17.62 -10.70 -3.34
CA VAL A 152 17.96 -9.28 -3.60
C VAL A 152 19.29 -9.16 -4.35
N ALA A 153 20.31 -9.91 -3.93
CA ALA A 153 21.64 -9.88 -4.54
C ALA A 153 21.64 -10.36 -6.00
N ALA A 154 20.71 -11.24 -6.36
CA ALA A 154 20.57 -11.79 -7.70
C ALA A 154 19.85 -10.86 -8.71
N LEU A 155 19.41 -9.67 -8.30
CA LEU A 155 18.68 -8.74 -9.17
C LEU A 155 19.60 -7.86 -10.00
N THR A 156 19.12 -7.47 -11.19
CA THR A 156 19.84 -6.61 -12.13
C THR A 156 19.26 -5.18 -12.14
N ALA A 157 19.88 -4.27 -12.92
CA ALA A 157 19.39 -2.90 -13.07
C ALA A 157 17.99 -2.80 -13.71
N ASP A 158 17.56 -3.83 -14.44
CA ASP A 158 16.24 -3.89 -15.07
C ASP A 158 15.13 -4.33 -14.10
N ASP A 159 15.50 -4.78 -12.90
CA ASP A 159 14.57 -5.28 -11.89
C ASP A 159 14.08 -4.18 -10.95
N LEU A 160 12.98 -4.48 -10.26
CA LEU A 160 12.37 -3.63 -9.23
C LEU A 160 12.27 -4.39 -7.91
N VAL A 161 12.65 -3.75 -6.81
CA VAL A 161 12.38 -4.21 -5.45
C VAL A 161 11.34 -3.32 -4.81
N VAL A 162 10.28 -3.94 -4.29
CA VAL A 162 9.28 -3.27 -3.46
C VAL A 162 9.45 -3.74 -2.02
N VAL A 163 9.92 -2.86 -1.16
CA VAL A 163 10.19 -3.14 0.25
C VAL A 163 9.01 -2.66 1.09
N THR A 164 8.44 -3.54 1.91
CA THR A 164 7.47 -3.15 2.93
C THR A 164 8.00 -3.56 4.30
N GLY A 165 8.22 -2.57 5.17
CA GLY A 165 8.84 -2.81 6.47
C GLY A 165 9.56 -1.58 6.99
N HIS A 166 10.64 -1.80 7.74
CA HIS A 166 11.39 -0.72 8.38
C HIS A 166 12.22 0.07 7.35
N PRO A 167 12.40 1.41 7.49
CA PRO A 167 13.24 2.22 6.61
C PRO A 167 14.67 1.66 6.43
N ALA A 168 15.30 1.24 7.53
CA ALA A 168 16.62 0.59 7.51
C ALA A 168 16.69 -0.68 6.64
N THR A 169 15.58 -1.39 6.43
CA THR A 169 15.55 -2.53 5.49
C THR A 169 15.64 -2.05 4.05
N ALA A 170 14.95 -0.97 3.68
CA ALA A 170 15.03 -0.40 2.33
C ALA A 170 16.44 0.12 2.02
N GLU A 171 17.12 0.73 2.99
CA GLU A 171 18.52 1.16 2.88
C GLU A 171 19.47 -0.03 2.65
N LYS A 172 19.35 -1.09 3.45
CA LYS A 172 20.14 -2.32 3.26
C LYS A 172 19.93 -2.95 1.88
N VAL A 173 18.69 -2.97 1.41
CA VAL A 173 18.35 -3.49 0.07
C VAL A 173 19.00 -2.62 -1.00
N ARG A 174 18.92 -1.29 -0.91
CA ARG A 174 19.57 -0.37 -1.86
C ARG A 174 21.08 -0.58 -1.93
N ALA A 175 21.72 -0.82 -0.79
CA ALA A 175 23.15 -1.09 -0.75
C ALA A 175 23.52 -2.46 -1.37
N ALA A 176 22.59 -3.41 -1.41
CA ALA A 176 22.84 -4.79 -1.82
C ALA A 176 22.44 -5.10 -3.27
N THR A 177 21.86 -4.16 -4.02
CA THR A 177 21.35 -4.42 -5.37
C THR A 177 21.53 -3.24 -6.31
N ARG A 178 21.57 -3.53 -7.62
CA ARG A 178 21.54 -2.52 -8.69
C ARG A 178 20.12 -2.23 -9.18
N ALA A 179 19.13 -3.02 -8.75
CA ALA A 179 17.73 -2.83 -9.08
C ALA A 179 17.19 -1.50 -8.56
N THR A 180 16.10 -1.01 -9.18
CA THR A 180 15.35 0.11 -8.63
C THR A 180 14.69 -0.33 -7.32
N VAL A 181 14.77 0.46 -6.25
CA VAL A 181 14.19 0.12 -4.95
C VAL A 181 13.16 1.16 -4.51
N LEU A 182 11.93 0.70 -4.32
CA LEU A 182 10.86 1.47 -3.69
C LEU A 182 10.55 0.91 -2.30
N GLY A 183 10.38 1.78 -1.31
CA GLY A 183 9.98 1.38 0.04
C GLY A 183 8.64 1.97 0.45
N ALA A 184 7.78 1.17 1.06
CA ALA A 184 6.62 1.63 1.82
C ALA A 184 6.91 1.38 3.31
N THR A 185 7.44 2.40 3.98
CA THR A 185 8.11 2.24 5.28
C THR A 185 7.58 3.13 6.39
N GLY A 186 6.54 3.92 6.10
CA GLY A 186 5.91 4.78 7.10
C GLY A 186 5.44 4.00 8.33
N GLY A 187 5.55 4.62 9.51
CA GLY A 187 5.45 3.95 10.81
C GLY A 187 4.17 4.24 11.60
N CYS A 188 3.31 5.12 11.11
CA CYS A 188 2.10 5.53 11.83
C CYS A 188 1.02 6.16 10.92
N VAL A 189 -0.12 6.46 11.50
CA VAL A 189 -1.18 7.30 10.92
C VAL A 189 -1.17 8.66 11.61
N VAL A 190 -1.21 9.73 10.83
CA VAL A 190 -1.43 11.09 11.34
C VAL A 190 -2.84 11.50 10.99
N LEU A 191 -3.65 11.85 11.99
CA LEU A 191 -5.00 12.38 11.82
C LEU A 191 -4.97 13.90 12.00
N ALA A 192 -5.61 14.64 11.10
CA ALA A 192 -5.79 16.08 11.22
C ALA A 192 -7.20 16.52 10.87
N GLY A 193 -7.75 17.50 11.57
CA GLY A 193 -9.06 18.08 11.28
C GLY A 193 -9.44 19.24 12.20
N PRO A 194 -10.60 19.89 11.95
CA PRO A 194 -11.10 20.92 12.85
C PRO A 194 -11.23 20.39 14.28
N ASP A 195 -10.73 21.16 15.25
CA ASP A 195 -10.82 20.80 16.67
C ASP A 195 -12.27 20.63 17.11
N GLY A 196 -12.52 19.60 17.93
CA GLY A 196 -13.84 19.34 18.51
C GLY A 196 -14.16 17.86 18.63
N GLU A 197 -15.42 17.58 18.97
CA GLU A 197 -15.91 16.23 19.28
C GLU A 197 -15.70 15.24 18.13
N ARG A 198 -15.84 15.69 16.88
CA ARG A 198 -15.65 14.83 15.70
C ARG A 198 -14.21 14.35 15.55
N LEU A 199 -13.22 15.19 15.85
CA LEU A 199 -11.81 14.81 15.81
C LEU A 199 -11.47 13.84 16.94
N ALA A 200 -12.03 14.06 18.13
CA ALA A 200 -11.90 13.13 19.25
C ALA A 200 -12.53 11.76 18.95
N ALA A 201 -13.72 11.74 18.33
CA ALA A 201 -14.40 10.52 17.90
C ALA A 201 -13.56 9.73 16.86
N ALA A 202 -13.07 10.41 15.82
CA ALA A 202 -12.20 9.79 14.81
C ALA A 202 -10.91 9.23 15.42
N ALA A 203 -10.29 10.00 16.34
CA ALA A 203 -9.11 9.56 17.05
C ALA A 203 -9.38 8.32 17.92
N ALA A 204 -10.53 8.26 18.60
CA ALA A 204 -10.94 7.09 19.38
C ALA A 204 -11.19 5.87 18.49
N ALA A 205 -11.90 6.03 17.38
CA ALA A 205 -12.18 4.97 16.41
C ALA A 205 -10.88 4.38 15.84
N LEU A 206 -9.98 5.22 15.34
CA LEU A 206 -8.68 4.80 14.80
C LEU A 206 -7.73 4.26 15.88
N GLY A 207 -7.84 4.79 17.11
CA GLY A 207 -7.02 4.40 18.25
C GLY A 207 -7.43 3.08 18.91
N SER A 208 -8.58 2.52 18.57
CA SER A 208 -9.09 1.24 19.09
C SER A 208 -8.25 0.04 18.64
N HIS A 209 -7.60 0.13 17.47
CA HIS A 209 -6.78 -0.92 16.90
C HIS A 209 -5.28 -0.74 17.24
N ARG A 210 -4.89 -1.14 18.46
CA ARG A 210 -3.50 -1.05 18.92
C ARG A 210 -2.73 -2.36 18.70
N HIS A 211 -2.24 -2.57 17.48
CA HIS A 211 -1.19 -3.57 17.26
C HIS A 211 0.18 -2.89 17.34
N PRO A 212 1.04 -3.22 18.32
CA PRO A 212 2.31 -2.51 18.56
C PRO A 212 3.32 -2.58 17.40
N GLY A 213 3.08 -3.42 16.39
CA GLY A 213 3.86 -3.47 15.14
C GLY A 213 3.13 -3.03 13.87
N SER A 214 1.94 -2.43 13.97
CA SER A 214 1.21 -1.96 12.78
C SER A 214 1.65 -0.56 12.36
N CYS A 215 1.96 -0.39 11.07
CA CYS A 215 2.15 0.94 10.48
C CYS A 215 0.87 1.79 10.49
N THR A 216 -0.29 1.19 10.74
CA THR A 216 -1.58 1.89 10.84
C THR A 216 -1.92 2.41 12.24
N ARG A 217 -1.00 2.28 13.20
CA ARG A 217 -1.21 2.83 14.55
C ARG A 217 -1.35 4.35 14.49
N LEU A 218 -2.26 4.93 15.28
CA LEU A 218 -2.38 6.38 15.39
C LEU A 218 -1.12 6.96 16.07
N GLY A 219 -0.34 7.74 15.32
CA GLY A 219 0.91 8.35 15.79
C GLY A 219 0.77 9.81 16.20
N GLY A 220 -0.30 10.48 15.77
CA GLY A 220 -0.61 11.85 16.18
C GLY A 220 -1.98 12.31 15.71
N VAL A 221 -2.57 13.20 16.51
CA VAL A 221 -3.85 13.87 16.23
C VAL A 221 -3.58 15.37 16.28
N TRP A 222 -4.04 16.10 15.27
CA TRP A 222 -3.75 17.52 15.09
C TRP A 222 -5.02 18.31 14.78
N GLY A 223 -5.29 19.31 15.60
CA GLY A 223 -6.28 20.34 15.33
C GLY A 223 -5.89 21.22 14.15
N THR A 224 -6.86 21.66 13.36
CA THR A 224 -6.62 22.55 12.22
C THR A 224 -7.58 23.73 12.20
N GLY A 225 -7.24 24.77 11.44
CA GLY A 225 -8.21 25.78 11.05
C GLY A 225 -9.29 25.24 10.10
N PRO A 226 -10.23 26.10 9.66
CA PRO A 226 -11.23 25.75 8.66
C PRO A 226 -10.60 25.10 7.42
N ALA A 227 -11.24 24.06 6.90
CA ALA A 227 -10.79 23.30 5.73
C ALA A 227 -9.36 22.69 5.84
N GLY A 228 -8.84 22.46 7.05
CA GLY A 228 -7.51 21.86 7.25
C GLY A 228 -6.36 22.86 7.23
N ALA A 229 -6.66 24.17 7.30
CA ALA A 229 -5.67 25.24 7.21
C ALA A 229 -4.60 25.15 8.33
N ALA A 230 -3.37 25.50 7.97
CA ALA A 230 -2.26 25.66 8.90
C ALA A 230 -2.48 26.88 9.83
N PRO A 231 -1.84 26.90 11.01
CA PRO A 231 -0.99 25.86 11.59
C PRO A 231 -1.80 24.67 12.10
N TRP A 232 -1.20 23.48 12.07
CA TRP A 232 -1.72 22.32 12.78
C TRP A 232 -1.36 22.43 14.25
N ARG A 233 -2.32 22.17 15.13
CA ARG A 233 -2.20 22.40 16.57
C ARG A 233 -2.28 21.10 17.34
N ARG A 234 -1.40 20.96 18.32
CA ARG A 234 -1.45 19.89 19.32
C ARG A 234 -0.98 20.46 20.65
N ASP A 235 -1.76 20.23 21.70
CA ASP A 235 -1.45 20.70 23.06
C ASP A 235 -1.10 22.20 23.12
N GLY A 236 -1.86 23.03 22.37
CA GLY A 236 -1.66 24.48 22.24
C GLY A 236 -0.52 24.92 21.32
N THR A 237 0.34 24.01 20.87
CA THR A 237 1.50 24.31 20.02
C THR A 237 1.13 24.22 18.54
N GLY A 238 1.38 25.29 17.77
CA GLY A 238 1.16 25.32 16.33
C GLY A 238 2.43 24.92 15.54
N VAL A 239 2.28 24.00 14.60
CA VAL A 239 3.36 23.44 13.77
C VAL A 239 2.92 23.43 12.31
N ALA A 240 3.86 23.61 11.37
CA ALA A 240 3.54 23.49 9.95
C ALA A 240 3.19 22.03 9.61
N PRO A 241 2.15 21.76 8.79
CA PRO A 241 1.75 20.38 8.44
C PRO A 241 2.89 19.55 7.85
N GLY A 242 3.75 20.19 7.03
CA GLY A 242 4.91 19.54 6.42
C GLY A 242 5.93 19.06 7.44
N GLU A 243 6.17 19.81 8.52
CA GLU A 243 7.09 19.43 9.59
C GLU A 243 6.53 18.24 10.38
N VAL A 244 5.23 18.26 10.69
CA VAL A 244 4.53 17.15 11.37
C VAL A 244 4.71 15.84 10.61
N VAL A 245 4.38 15.82 9.32
CA VAL A 245 4.42 14.57 8.54
C VAL A 245 5.85 14.15 8.23
N THR A 246 6.78 15.10 8.10
CA THR A 246 8.20 14.79 7.92
C THR A 246 8.74 14.12 9.18
N GLN A 247 8.53 14.70 10.37
CA GLN A 247 9.02 14.10 11.61
C GLN A 247 8.38 12.74 11.91
N ALA A 248 7.09 12.57 11.61
CA ALA A 248 6.36 11.34 11.92
C ALA A 248 6.61 10.19 10.93
N HIS A 249 7.03 10.49 9.70
CA HIS A 249 7.12 9.55 8.57
C HIS A 249 5.89 8.61 8.50
N PRO A 250 4.69 9.14 8.25
CA PRO A 250 3.47 8.36 8.34
C PRO A 250 3.34 7.37 7.19
N SER A 251 2.67 6.24 7.45
CA SER A 251 2.12 5.35 6.43
C SER A 251 0.84 5.90 5.81
N ALA A 252 0.10 6.76 6.53
CA ALA A 252 -1.04 7.48 5.99
C ALA A 252 -1.25 8.81 6.74
N VAL A 253 -1.67 9.82 5.99
CA VAL A 253 -2.19 11.08 6.54
C VAL A 253 -3.69 11.08 6.29
N LEU A 254 -4.47 11.23 7.36
CA LEU A 254 -5.93 11.26 7.32
C LEU A 254 -6.41 12.67 7.65
N ARG A 255 -7.30 13.19 6.82
CA ARG A 255 -7.93 14.49 6.96
C ARG A 255 -9.40 14.27 7.29
N LEU A 256 -9.81 14.65 8.49
CA LEU A 256 -11.22 14.64 8.87
C LEU A 256 -11.99 15.63 8.00
N THR A 257 -13.07 15.16 7.39
CA THR A 257 -13.87 15.93 6.44
C THR A 257 -15.36 15.90 6.77
N GLY A 258 -16.11 16.85 6.21
CA GLY A 258 -17.57 16.84 6.20
C GLY A 258 -18.17 15.90 5.15
N SER A 259 -17.41 15.53 4.11
CA SER A 259 -17.87 14.63 3.05
C SER A 259 -16.76 13.68 2.59
N LEU A 260 -17.06 12.38 2.56
CA LEU A 260 -16.16 11.35 2.07
C LEU A 260 -15.90 11.44 0.55
N ASP A 261 -16.71 12.18 -0.20
CA ASP A 261 -16.54 12.38 -1.64
C ASP A 261 -15.47 13.43 -1.98
N GLU A 262 -14.96 14.15 -0.99
CA GLU A 262 -13.88 15.12 -1.21
C GLU A 262 -12.63 14.44 -1.79
N PRO A 263 -11.92 15.08 -2.73
CA PRO A 263 -10.70 14.50 -3.28
C PRO A 263 -9.59 14.42 -2.21
N PRO A 264 -8.64 13.48 -2.36
CA PRO A 264 -7.41 13.49 -1.56
C PRO A 264 -6.62 14.78 -1.74
N GLY A 265 -6.03 15.27 -0.65
CA GLY A 265 -5.06 16.36 -0.67
C GLY A 265 -3.61 15.87 -0.73
N GLU A 266 -2.66 16.79 -0.76
CA GLU A 266 -1.23 16.50 -0.63
C GLU A 266 -0.61 17.32 0.51
N ILE A 267 0.21 16.68 1.35
CA ILE A 267 0.96 17.32 2.44
C ILE A 267 2.39 16.78 2.41
N ALA A 268 3.35 17.64 2.07
CA ALA A 268 4.77 17.30 1.93
C ALA A 268 5.03 16.03 1.09
N GLY A 269 4.28 15.86 -0.01
CA GLY A 269 4.39 14.70 -0.90
C GLY A 269 3.68 13.43 -0.41
N TYR A 270 3.08 13.43 0.79
CA TYR A 270 2.15 12.39 1.23
C TYR A 270 0.74 12.70 0.72
N THR A 271 -0.05 11.66 0.47
CA THR A 271 -1.48 11.83 0.19
C THR A 271 -2.25 11.95 1.49
N ALA A 272 -3.03 13.03 1.63
CA ALA A 272 -3.95 13.25 2.74
C ALA A 272 -5.35 12.76 2.36
N LEU A 273 -5.76 11.65 2.95
CA LEU A 273 -7.01 10.96 2.61
C LEU A 273 -8.20 11.51 3.40
N PRO A 274 -9.35 11.75 2.77
CA PRO A 274 -10.58 12.12 3.49
C PRO A 274 -11.02 10.97 4.40
N CYS A 275 -11.38 11.30 5.64
CA CYS A 275 -12.01 10.39 6.58
C CYS A 275 -13.15 11.04 7.36
N ASP A 276 -14.08 10.23 7.85
CA ASP A 276 -15.19 10.67 8.72
C ASP A 276 -14.89 10.45 10.22
N ALA A 277 -15.90 10.71 11.06
CA ALA A 277 -15.78 10.60 12.51
C ALA A 277 -15.65 9.14 13.01
N ASP A 278 -16.02 8.16 12.18
CA ASP A 278 -15.85 6.73 12.48
C ASP A 278 -14.50 6.19 11.96
N GLY A 279 -13.68 7.06 11.35
CA GLY A 279 -12.41 6.70 10.75
C GLY A 279 -12.56 5.98 9.40
N ALA A 280 -13.75 5.97 8.80
CA ALA A 280 -13.94 5.43 7.47
C ALA A 280 -13.28 6.34 6.43
N LEU A 281 -12.63 5.73 5.44
CA LEU A 281 -11.92 6.45 4.38
C LEU A 281 -12.84 6.64 3.18
N GLY A 282 -12.88 7.85 2.63
CA GLY A 282 -13.64 8.11 1.41
C GLY A 282 -13.00 7.49 0.17
N THR A 283 -11.69 7.27 0.21
CA THR A 283 -10.94 6.63 -0.86
C THR A 283 -9.61 6.06 -0.37
N LEU A 284 -9.08 5.08 -1.10
CA LEU A 284 -7.72 4.54 -0.91
C LEU A 284 -6.74 5.06 -1.98
N VAL A 285 -7.18 6.01 -2.81
CA VAL A 285 -6.33 6.60 -3.83
C VAL A 285 -5.23 7.44 -3.17
N GLY A 286 -3.97 7.17 -3.50
CA GLY A 286 -2.74 7.66 -2.89
C GLY A 286 -2.38 7.00 -1.55
N PHE A 287 -3.14 6.01 -1.07
CA PHE A 287 -2.88 5.37 0.22
C PHE A 287 -1.47 4.78 0.29
N GLY A 288 -0.76 5.05 1.38
CA GLY A 288 0.54 4.46 1.63
C GLY A 288 1.69 5.11 0.87
N ARG A 289 1.48 6.26 0.20
CA ARG A 289 2.53 7.02 -0.49
C ARG A 289 3.64 7.36 0.50
N ASP A 290 4.87 7.02 0.14
CA ASP A 290 6.08 7.24 0.93
C ASP A 290 7.06 8.06 0.07
N PRO A 291 7.03 9.41 0.18
CA PRO A 291 7.86 10.28 -0.63
C PRO A 291 9.35 10.13 -0.32
N TRP A 292 9.72 9.59 0.86
CA TRP A 292 11.11 9.41 1.26
C TRP A 292 11.73 8.17 0.64
N GLN A 293 10.95 7.10 0.56
CA GLN A 293 11.41 5.84 0.01
C GLN A 293 10.96 5.63 -1.45
N GLY A 294 10.34 6.65 -2.05
CA GLY A 294 9.95 6.68 -3.45
C GLY A 294 8.67 5.90 -3.78
N TRP A 295 8.00 5.27 -2.81
CA TRP A 295 6.77 4.54 -3.07
C TRP A 295 5.64 5.50 -3.41
N PRO A 296 5.00 5.39 -4.58
CA PRO A 296 4.07 6.40 -5.06
C PRO A 296 2.67 6.31 -4.47
N GLY A 297 2.38 5.30 -3.65
CA GLY A 297 1.06 5.13 -3.01
C GLY A 297 0.25 4.01 -3.66
N ASP A 298 -0.95 4.31 -4.12
CA ASP A 298 -1.86 3.37 -4.77
C ASP A 298 -1.42 3.05 -6.22
N PHE A 299 -0.28 2.37 -6.33
CA PHE A 299 0.20 1.74 -7.56
C PHE A 299 0.28 2.69 -8.76
N LEU A 300 1.45 3.30 -8.94
CA LEU A 300 1.99 3.73 -10.24
C LEU A 300 0.94 4.37 -11.19
N VAL A 301 0.54 5.61 -10.90
CA VAL A 301 -0.14 6.45 -11.91
C VAL A 301 0.92 7.22 -12.67
#